data_AF-A0A9E5VH95-F1
#
_entry.id   AF-A0A9E5VH95-F1
#
_cell.length_a   1.000
_cell.length_b   1.000
_cell.length_c   1.000
_cell.angle_alpha   90.00
_cell.angle_beta   90.00
_cell.angle_gamma   90.00
#
_symmetry.space_group_name_H-M   'P 1'
#
loop_
_entity.id
_entity.type
_entity.pdbx_description
1 polymer ?
#
loop_
_entity_poly.entity_id
_entity_poly.type
_entity_poly.pdbx_seq_one_letter_code
_entity_poly.pdbx_strand_id
1 'polypeptide(L)'
;MSDAYNGSGDLEADAEFYSSMLASAFEGYAVISEPAIYDMNGTEAIQFTFDVSISDMEMRMTYFLFYIDSTLCYGTAGSLKDTYIDEEAEMNQLITSAITVNK
;
A
#
# COMPACT_ATOMS: atom_id res chain seq x y z
N MET A 1 -0.86 16.85 -18.90
CA MET A 1 -0.60 15.41 -18.79
C MET A 1 0.39 15.29 -17.65
N SER A 2 0.01 14.68 -16.52
CA SER A 2 1.03 14.33 -15.51
C SER A 2 1.67 13.05 -15.99
N ASP A 3 3.00 13.04 -16.14
CA ASP A 3 3.73 11.79 -16.32
C ASP A 3 3.44 10.94 -15.08
N ALA A 4 2.82 9.77 -15.28
CA ALA A 4 2.57 8.85 -14.17
C ALA A 4 3.91 8.45 -13.55
N TYR A 5 3.99 8.43 -12.22
CA TYR A 5 5.18 7.93 -11.53
C TYR A 5 5.34 6.44 -11.82
N ASN A 6 6.41 6.08 -12.53
CA ASN A 6 6.65 4.70 -13.01
C ASN A 6 7.52 3.87 -12.05
N GLY A 7 7.81 4.38 -10.85
CA GLY A 7 8.70 3.73 -9.90
C GLY A 7 10.18 4.02 -10.15
N SER A 8 10.98 3.92 -9.09
CA SER A 8 12.42 4.16 -9.11
C SER A 8 13.25 2.89 -9.34
N GLY A 9 12.63 1.71 -9.24
CA GLY A 9 13.29 0.41 -9.11
C GLY A 9 13.73 0.07 -7.68
N ASP A 10 13.49 0.97 -6.72
CA ASP A 10 13.76 0.79 -5.30
C ASP A 10 12.43 0.89 -4.52
N LEU A 11 11.98 -0.25 -3.99
CA LEU A 11 10.70 -0.34 -3.31
C LEU A 11 10.63 0.55 -2.07
N GLU A 12 11.71 0.70 -1.31
CA GLU A 12 11.72 1.51 -0.08
C GLU A 12 11.58 2.99 -0.44
N ALA A 13 12.35 3.47 -1.43
CA ALA A 13 12.25 4.83 -1.93
C ALA A 13 10.86 5.13 -2.54
N ASP A 14 10.27 4.16 -3.24
CA ASP A 14 8.92 4.29 -3.77
C ASP A 14 7.87 4.35 -2.66
N ALA A 15 8.00 3.52 -1.61
CA ALA A 15 7.10 3.54 -0.47
C ALA A 15 7.16 4.87 0.30
N GLU A 16 8.35 5.44 0.49
CA GLU A 16 8.53 6.77 1.06
C GLU A 16 7.86 7.86 0.20
N PHE A 17 8.05 7.80 -1.12
CA PHE A 17 7.40 8.70 -2.06
C PHE A 17 5.87 8.65 -1.93
N TYR A 18 5.28 7.44 -2.00
CA TYR A 18 3.83 7.28 -1.88
C TYR A 18 3.29 7.66 -0.51
N SER A 19 4.00 7.33 0.57
CA SER A 19 3.65 7.75 1.93
C SER A 19 3.58 9.28 2.04
N SER A 20 4.59 9.99 1.53
CA SER A 20 4.61 11.46 1.52
C SER A 20 3.50 12.06 0.66
N MET A 21 3.19 11.45 -0.48
CA MET A 21 2.11 11.87 -1.35
C MET A 21 0.75 11.70 -0.66
N LEU A 22 0.51 10.56 -0.01
CA LEU A 22 -0.72 10.29 0.76
C LEU A 22 -0.89 11.28 1.91
N ALA A 23 0.19 11.58 2.64
CA ALA A 23 0.19 12.59 3.71
C ALA A 23 -0.19 13.98 3.22
N SER A 24 0.16 14.33 1.98
CA SER A 24 -0.21 15.62 1.37
C SER A 24 -1.63 15.63 0.80
N ALA A 25 -2.16 14.46 0.43
CA ALA A 25 -3.42 14.33 -0.29
C ALA A 25 -4.63 14.15 0.64
N PHE A 26 -4.44 13.54 1.80
CA PHE A 26 -5.52 13.19 2.72
C PHE A 26 -5.44 13.97 4.03
N GLU A 27 -6.57 14.51 4.46
CA GLU A 27 -6.71 15.03 5.81
C GLU A 27 -6.67 13.88 6.82
N GLY A 28 -6.20 14.16 8.04
CA GLY A 28 -6.15 13.15 9.10
C GLY A 28 -5.12 12.03 8.87
N TYR A 29 -4.23 12.16 7.87
CA TYR A 29 -3.21 11.16 7.59
C TYR A 29 -2.36 10.86 8.84
N ALA A 30 -2.38 9.62 9.29
CA ALA A 30 -1.58 9.16 10.42
C ALA A 30 -1.08 7.73 10.20
N VAL A 31 0.24 7.55 10.22
CA VAL A 31 0.87 6.22 10.08
C VAL A 31 0.54 5.37 11.30
N ILE A 32 0.08 4.14 11.05
CA ILE A 32 -0.21 3.12 12.07
C ILE A 32 0.90 2.07 12.10
N SER A 33 1.39 1.66 10.93
CA SER A 33 2.57 0.80 10.78
C SER A 33 3.54 1.42 9.79
N GLU A 34 4.82 1.41 10.15
CA GLU A 34 5.90 1.80 9.25
C GLU A 34 5.98 0.83 8.06
N PRO A 35 6.49 1.26 6.90
CA PRO A 35 6.74 0.40 5.75
C PRO A 35 7.57 -0.84 6.13
N ALA A 36 7.06 -2.02 5.81
CA ALA A 36 7.75 -3.29 6.02
C ALA A 36 7.75 -4.13 4.73
N ILE A 37 8.86 -4.84 4.50
CA ILE A 37 9.04 -5.75 3.36
C ILE A 37 8.49 -7.13 3.72
N TYR A 38 7.72 -7.69 2.80
CA TYR A 38 7.17 -9.04 2.85
C TYR A 38 7.59 -9.81 1.60
N ASP A 39 7.99 -11.07 1.77
CA ASP A 39 8.16 -11.99 0.64
C ASP A 39 6.82 -12.66 0.31
N MET A 40 6.29 -12.35 -0.87
CA MET A 40 5.01 -12.86 -1.36
C MET A 40 5.24 -13.76 -2.57
N ASN A 41 5.62 -15.01 -2.31
CA ASN A 41 5.90 -16.04 -3.32
C ASN A 41 7.10 -15.69 -4.23
N GLY A 42 8.22 -15.29 -3.61
CA GLY A 42 9.45 -14.90 -4.31
C GLY A 42 9.31 -13.54 -4.98
N THR A 43 8.53 -12.64 -4.39
CA THR A 43 8.32 -11.28 -4.86
C THR A 43 8.25 -10.39 -3.64
N GLU A 44 9.21 -9.49 -3.54
CA GLU A 44 9.24 -8.51 -2.46
C GLU A 44 8.12 -7.50 -2.68
N ALA A 45 7.36 -7.29 -1.61
CA ALA A 45 6.32 -6.28 -1.54
C ALA A 45 6.53 -5.45 -0.27
N ILE A 46 6.31 -4.15 -0.35
CA ILE A 46 6.25 -3.28 0.83
C ILE A 46 4.79 -3.00 1.17
N GLN A 47 4.46 -3.08 2.45
CA GLN A 47 3.16 -2.71 2.98
C GLN A 47 3.30 -1.72 4.14
N PHE A 48 2.36 -0.78 4.24
CA PHE A 48 2.16 0.06 5.42
C PHE A 48 0.67 0.39 5.61
N THR A 49 0.28 0.64 6.86
CA THR A 49 -1.09 0.95 7.25
C THR A 49 -1.15 2.35 7.84
N PHE A 50 -2.19 3.09 7.48
CA PHE A 50 -2.37 4.48 7.87
C PHE A 50 -3.88 4.79 8.01
N ASP A 51 -4.20 5.75 8.87
CA ASP A 51 -5.54 6.30 9.00
C ASP A 51 -5.66 7.55 8.11
N VAL A 52 -6.86 7.81 7.56
CA VAL A 52 -7.22 9.04 6.84
C VAL A 52 -8.67 9.41 7.08
N SER A 53 -8.98 10.69 6.93
CA SER A 53 -10.34 11.21 6.88
C SER A 53 -10.78 11.37 5.41
N ILE A 54 -11.85 10.69 5.01
CA ILE A 54 -12.45 10.84 3.67
C ILE A 54 -13.89 11.31 3.86
N SER A 55 -14.14 12.58 3.53
CA SER A 55 -15.37 13.27 3.92
C SER A 55 -15.54 13.24 5.45
N ASP A 56 -16.69 12.80 5.96
CA ASP A 56 -16.98 12.70 7.40
C ASP A 56 -16.65 11.32 7.99
N MET A 57 -15.87 10.48 7.27
CA MET A 57 -15.55 9.11 7.68
C MET A 57 -14.07 8.94 7.96
N GLU A 58 -13.76 8.32 9.11
CA GLU A 58 -12.42 7.86 9.46
C GLU A 58 -12.19 6.46 8.87
N MET A 59 -11.21 6.36 8.00
CA MET A 59 -10.85 5.15 7.29
C MET A 59 -9.49 4.66 7.78
N ARG A 60 -9.33 3.35 7.92
CA ARG A 60 -8.03 2.72 8.05
C ARG A 60 -7.69 2.02 6.74
N MET A 61 -6.55 2.35 6.17
CA MET A 61 -6.11 1.94 4.85
C MET A 61 -4.78 1.20 4.95
N THR A 62 -4.62 0.16 4.16
CA THR A 62 -3.36 -0.55 3.96
C THR A 62 -2.93 -0.35 2.51
N TYR A 63 -1.75 0.22 2.32
CA TYR A 63 -1.11 0.41 1.02
C TYR A 63 -0.10 -0.72 0.79
N PHE A 64 0.02 -1.20 -0.44
CA PHE A 64 1.05 -2.14 -0.82
C PHE A 64 1.68 -1.78 -2.17
N LEU A 65 2.96 -2.07 -2.32
CA LEU A 65 3.76 -1.85 -3.53
C LEU A 65 4.60 -3.08 -3.82
N PHE A 66 4.74 -3.44 -5.09
CA PHE A 66 5.63 -4.49 -5.56
C PHE A 66 5.98 -4.27 -7.03
N TYR A 67 7.02 -4.95 -7.51
CA TYR A 67 7.39 -4.93 -8.94
C TYR A 67 7.00 -6.23 -9.64
N ILE A 68 6.43 -6.11 -10.84
CA ILE A 68 6.36 -7.20 -11.83
C ILE A 68 7.07 -6.73 -13.09
N ASP A 69 8.08 -7.47 -13.55
CA ASP A 69 8.82 -7.16 -14.78
C ASP A 69 9.28 -5.69 -14.88
N SER A 70 9.81 -5.14 -13.78
CA SER A 70 10.24 -3.73 -13.65
C SER A 70 9.11 -2.70 -13.74
N THR A 71 7.85 -3.13 -13.71
CA THR A 71 6.67 -2.26 -13.58
C THR A 71 6.26 -2.17 -12.13
N LEU A 72 6.19 -0.96 -11.58
CA LEU A 72 5.68 -0.74 -10.24
C LEU A 72 4.16 -0.98 -10.22
N CYS A 73 3.73 -1.93 -9.41
CA CYS A 73 2.35 -2.22 -9.11
C CYS A 73 2.05 -1.78 -7.68
N TYR A 74 0.88 -1.19 -7.48
CA TYR A 74 0.44 -0.77 -6.16
C TYR A 74 -1.06 -0.99 -5.99
N GLY A 75 -1.51 -1.03 -4.75
CA GLY A 75 -2.92 -1.08 -4.43
C GLY A 75 -3.20 -0.66 -3.01
N THR A 76 -4.48 -0.47 -2.73
CA THR A 76 -4.99 -0.09 -1.42
C THR A 76 -6.19 -0.92 -1.08
N ALA A 77 -6.24 -1.35 0.18
CA ALA A 77 -7.46 -1.83 0.80
C ALA A 77 -7.77 -0.96 2.01
N GLY A 78 -9.04 -0.88 2.40
CA GLY A 78 -9.39 -0.19 3.61
C GLY A 78 -10.84 -0.35 3.99
N SER A 79 -11.11 -0.02 5.24
CA SER A 79 -12.42 -0.13 5.86
C SER A 79 -12.62 1.04 6.83
N LEU A 80 -13.83 1.19 7.35
CA LEU A 80 -14.08 2.15 8.42
C LEU A 80 -13.23 1.77 9.62
N LYS A 81 -12.58 2.76 10.23
CA LYS A 81 -11.63 2.58 11.33
C LYS A 81 -12.21 1.76 12.48
N ASP A 82 -13.47 1.99 12.83
CA ASP A 82 -14.16 1.29 13.94
C ASP A 82 -14.55 -0.15 13.62
N THR A 83 -14.54 -0.53 12.34
CA THR A 83 -14.82 -1.88 11.86
C THR A 83 -13.56 -2.59 11.38
N TYR A 84 -12.40 -1.94 11.47
CA TYR A 84 -11.15 -2.49 10.99
C TYR A 84 -10.79 -3.73 11.81
N ILE A 85 -10.83 -4.88 11.13
CA ILE A 85 -10.22 -6.09 11.62
C ILE A 85 -8.77 -6.04 11.15
N ASP A 86 -7.85 -6.57 11.95
CA ASP A 86 -6.46 -6.69 11.52
C ASP A 86 -6.38 -7.65 10.32
N GLU A 87 -6.50 -7.05 9.13
CA GLU A 87 -6.60 -7.72 7.84
C GLU A 87 -5.22 -8.06 7.28
N GLU A 88 -4.12 -7.89 8.02
CA GLU A 88 -2.76 -8.11 7.52
C GLU A 88 -2.60 -9.49 6.86
N ALA A 89 -3.11 -10.55 7.50
CA ALA A 89 -3.06 -11.91 6.96
C ALA A 89 -3.91 -12.08 5.69
N GLU A 90 -5.10 -11.49 5.64
CA GLU A 90 -6.00 -11.56 4.49
C GLU A 90 -5.48 -10.72 3.32
N MET A 91 -4.86 -9.58 3.62
CA MET A 91 -4.18 -8.70 2.67
C MET A 91 -2.98 -9.38 2.04
N ASN A 92 -2.12 -9.99 2.88
CA ASN A 92 -0.98 -10.77 2.42
C ASN A 92 -1.44 -11.93 1.52
N GLN A 93 -2.55 -12.58 1.84
CA GLN A 93 -3.14 -13.61 0.99
C GLN A 93 -3.66 -13.06 -0.35
N LEU A 94 -4.34 -11.91 -0.34
CA LEU A 94 -4.84 -11.25 -1.55
C LEU A 94 -3.69 -10.84 -2.49
N ILE A 95 -2.67 -10.18 -1.96
CA ILE A 95 -1.51 -9.72 -2.73
C ILE A 95 -0.73 -10.92 -3.28
N THR A 96 -0.47 -11.94 -2.44
CA THR A 96 0.17 -13.19 -2.88
C THR A 96 -0.61 -13.84 -4.04
N SER A 97 -1.95 -13.82 -3.96
CA SER A 97 -2.81 -14.36 -5.03
C SER A 97 -2.71 -13.52 -6.31
N ALA A 98 -2.69 -12.18 -6.21
CA ALA A 98 -2.58 -11.28 -7.36
C ALA A 98 -1.23 -11.41 -8.10
N ILE A 99 -0.14 -11.61 -7.36
CA ILE A 99 1.20 -11.84 -7.93
C ILE A 99 1.27 -13.21 -8.63
N THR A 100 0.66 -14.24 -8.03
CA THR A 100 0.75 -15.62 -8.52
C THR A 100 -0.01 -15.85 -9.83
N VAL A 101 -1.09 -15.11 -10.11
CA VAL A 101 -1.84 -15.23 -11.38
C VAL A 101 -1.05 -14.74 -12.60
N ASN A 102 -0.03 -13.89 -12.40
CA ASN A 102 0.79 -13.31 -13.47
C ASN A 102 2.13 -14.03 -13.71
N LYS A 103 2.39 -15.16 -13.06
CA LYS A 103 3.52 -16.07 -13.35
C LYS A 103 3.04 -17.28 -14.16
#